data_AF-A0A6A3IEX2-F1
#
_entry.id   AF-A0A6A3IEX2-F1
#
_cell.length_a   1.000
_cell.length_b   1.000
_cell.length_c   1.000
_cell.angle_alpha   90.00
_cell.angle_beta   90.00
_cell.angle_gamma   90.00
#
_symmetry.space_group_name_H-M   'P 1'
#
loop_
_entity.id
_entity.type
_entity.pdbx_description
1 polymer ?
#
loop_
_entity_poly.entity_id
_entity_poly.type
_entity_poly.pdbx_seq_one_letter_code
_entity_poly.pdbx_strand_id
1 'polypeptide(L)'
;MKLRHQPKLEHDYHWEYIAPGRAKGIRIGQTDLTTNAIEVEQTHNGIHLRVIETGSEDRDTAADRVKLQRFQDIGSIVFYAHPNAHGMQWSVPDNIANKHVLVALKKQSFRRWKKAEAGLDGQLMRLQGLVQSSAWQAAALNQSPKKLWTHGRELTVYQVWVVYRVAVAQLNLYHSGRPDDNSCQKLQECRGQKETLEHIFWSCPCAQACWQQLLSQWTGEQWTGKDIERFIINCASRTAPALAKGMGDNITQDHPDDKPQYVAIGKRIWYILTSVCVTTLWIQRNRVVFQQEEVTVEGSVQEFWTTGMRQLTALTK
;
A
#
# COMPACT_ATOMS: atom_id res chain seq x y z
N MET A 1 22.06 -2.28 -26.48
CA MET A 1 21.31 -3.47 -26.00
C MET A 1 22.23 -4.69 -26.03
N LYS A 2 21.94 -5.79 -25.31
CA LYS A 2 22.80 -6.99 -25.26
C LYS A 2 22.00 -8.28 -25.40
N LEU A 3 22.43 -9.18 -26.29
CA LEU A 3 21.82 -10.51 -26.44
C LEU A 3 22.06 -11.36 -25.20
N ARG A 4 21.01 -12.04 -24.73
CA ARG A 4 21.10 -13.06 -23.68
C ARG A 4 21.56 -14.36 -24.32
N HIS A 5 22.55 -15.02 -23.72
CA HIS A 5 23.13 -16.27 -24.24
C HIS A 5 23.42 -16.20 -25.74
N GLN A 6 24.22 -15.20 -26.14
CA GLN A 6 24.50 -14.90 -27.53
C GLN A 6 25.02 -16.16 -28.26
N PRO A 7 24.45 -16.52 -29.43
CA PRO A 7 25.01 -17.58 -30.25
C PRO A 7 26.42 -17.22 -30.68
N LYS A 8 27.27 -18.22 -30.90
CA LYS A 8 28.62 -18.01 -31.44
C LYS A 8 28.52 -17.58 -32.92
N LEU A 9 28.49 -16.27 -33.13
CA LEU A 9 28.57 -15.64 -34.44
C LEU A 9 30.03 -15.54 -34.88
N GLU A 10 30.28 -15.39 -36.17
CA GLU A 10 31.60 -15.14 -36.75
C GLU A 10 32.10 -13.74 -36.42
N HIS A 11 31.19 -12.80 -36.29
CA HIS A 11 31.48 -11.41 -35.95
C HIS A 11 30.82 -10.96 -34.65
N ASP A 12 31.45 -9.98 -34.01
CA ASP A 12 30.86 -9.28 -32.88
C ASP A 12 29.97 -8.12 -33.35
N TYR A 13 28.82 -7.97 -32.70
CA TYR A 13 27.82 -6.97 -33.03
C TYR A 13 27.48 -6.08 -31.84
N HIS A 14 27.44 -4.78 -32.07
CA HIS A 14 26.80 -3.81 -31.19
C HIS A 14 25.32 -3.68 -31.56
N TRP A 15 24.41 -3.88 -30.60
CA TRP A 15 22.97 -3.85 -30.85
C TRP A 15 22.34 -2.51 -30.45
N GLU A 16 21.85 -1.78 -31.44
CA GLU A 16 21.20 -0.48 -31.32
C GLU A 16 19.69 -0.58 -31.48
N TYR A 17 18.98 0.28 -30.75
CA TYR A 17 17.53 0.37 -30.83
C TYR A 17 17.16 1.30 -31.98
N ILE A 18 16.31 0.82 -32.90
CA ILE A 18 15.86 1.62 -34.05
C ILE A 18 14.43 2.13 -33.81
N ALA A 19 13.53 1.23 -33.41
CA ALA A 19 12.11 1.48 -33.26
C ALA A 19 11.50 0.49 -32.25
N PRO A 20 10.27 0.71 -31.76
CA PRO A 20 9.65 -0.19 -30.79
C PRO A 20 9.65 -1.63 -31.30
N GLY A 21 10.26 -2.53 -30.51
CA GLY A 21 10.40 -3.94 -30.88
C GLY A 21 11.38 -4.21 -32.02
N ARG A 22 12.22 -3.26 -32.45
CA ARG A 22 13.21 -3.43 -33.53
C ARG A 22 14.62 -3.01 -33.10
N ALA A 23 15.60 -3.80 -33.52
CA ALA A 23 17.00 -3.56 -33.22
C ALA A 23 17.91 -3.83 -34.42
N LYS A 24 19.00 -3.07 -34.51
CA LYS A 24 20.07 -3.23 -35.50
C LYS A 24 21.33 -3.74 -34.84
N GLY A 25 21.89 -4.85 -35.32
CA GLY A 25 23.22 -5.32 -34.97
C GLY A 25 24.22 -4.74 -35.96
N ILE A 26 25.07 -3.82 -35.49
CA ILE A 26 26.15 -3.19 -36.25
C ILE A 26 27.44 -3.92 -35.92
N ARG A 27 28.17 -4.40 -36.93
CA ARG A 27 29.44 -5.10 -36.72
C ARG A 27 30.47 -4.19 -36.05
N ILE A 28 31.17 -4.70 -35.04
CA ILE A 28 32.23 -3.97 -34.36
C ILE A 28 33.49 -3.97 -35.24
N GLY A 29 34.08 -2.79 -35.48
CA GLY A 29 35.34 -2.63 -36.22
C GLY A 29 35.21 -2.22 -37.69
N GLN A 30 34.02 -1.82 -38.16
CA GLN A 30 33.82 -1.23 -39.50
C GLN A 30 33.36 0.23 -39.43
N THR A 31 33.82 1.04 -40.39
CA THR A 31 33.53 2.48 -40.53
C THR A 31 32.27 2.78 -41.34
N ASP A 32 31.80 1.86 -42.20
CA ASP A 32 30.56 2.01 -42.97
C ASP A 32 29.37 1.38 -42.23
N LEU A 33 28.48 2.24 -41.72
CA LEU A 33 27.36 1.87 -40.81
C LEU A 33 26.07 1.41 -41.54
N THR A 34 26.02 1.54 -42.86
CA THR A 34 24.78 1.34 -43.63
C THR A 34 24.70 0.01 -44.36
N THR A 35 25.84 -0.59 -44.74
CA THR A 35 25.88 -1.78 -45.60
C THR A 35 25.95 -3.11 -44.83
N ASN A 36 26.46 -3.12 -43.60
CA ASN A 36 26.84 -4.36 -42.89
C ASN A 36 26.11 -4.58 -41.57
N ALA A 37 24.78 -4.65 -41.61
CA ALA A 37 23.97 -4.75 -40.42
C ALA A 37 22.88 -5.83 -40.48
N ILE A 38 22.61 -6.43 -39.32
CA ILE A 38 21.55 -7.42 -39.13
C ILE A 38 20.41 -6.75 -38.37
N GLU A 39 19.21 -6.75 -38.93
CA GLU A 39 18.03 -6.27 -38.23
C GLU A 39 17.24 -7.41 -37.63
N VAL A 40 16.71 -7.19 -36.42
CA VAL A 40 15.82 -8.12 -35.73
C VAL A 40 14.58 -7.38 -35.25
N GLU A 41 13.45 -8.08 -35.26
CA GLU A 41 12.20 -7.58 -34.71
C GLU A 41 11.58 -8.55 -33.72
N GLN A 42 10.85 -7.99 -32.76
CA GLN A 42 10.18 -8.71 -31.71
C GLN A 42 8.97 -9.45 -32.26
N THR A 43 8.87 -10.72 -31.89
CA THR A 43 7.70 -11.55 -32.18
C THR A 43 6.51 -11.11 -31.34
N HIS A 44 5.30 -11.58 -31.69
CA HIS A 44 4.04 -11.24 -31.02
C HIS A 44 4.03 -11.49 -29.49
N ASN A 45 4.94 -12.33 -28.97
CA ASN A 45 5.04 -12.62 -27.55
C ASN A 45 5.82 -11.56 -26.74
N GLY A 46 6.39 -10.54 -27.41
CA GLY A 46 7.06 -9.42 -26.74
C GLY A 46 8.39 -9.78 -26.07
N ILE A 47 8.99 -10.94 -26.37
CA ILE A 47 10.27 -11.38 -25.76
C ILE A 47 11.24 -11.94 -26.81
N HIS A 48 10.78 -12.88 -27.64
CA HIS A 48 11.63 -13.49 -28.65
C HIS A 48 11.74 -12.61 -29.88
N LEU A 49 12.88 -12.67 -30.55
CA LEU A 49 13.20 -11.90 -31.73
C LEU A 49 13.27 -12.80 -32.97
N ARG A 50 12.92 -12.22 -34.12
CA ARG A 50 13.10 -12.80 -35.45
C ARG A 50 14.01 -11.91 -36.29
N VAL A 51 14.79 -12.51 -37.17
CA VAL A 51 15.66 -11.79 -38.11
C VAL A 51 14.78 -11.19 -39.21
N ILE A 52 15.03 -9.94 -39.57
CA ILE A 52 14.37 -9.27 -40.69
C ILE A 52 15.14 -9.59 -41.97
N GLU A 53 14.42 -10.04 -43.00
CA GLU A 53 14.98 -10.18 -44.35
C GLU A 53 15.12 -8.81 -44.98
N THR A 54 16.35 -8.29 -45.01
CA THR A 54 16.70 -7.09 -45.79
C THR A 54 17.20 -7.54 -47.14
N GLY A 55 16.57 -7.10 -48.24
CA GLY A 55 16.91 -7.48 -49.62
C GLY A 55 18.29 -7.03 -50.13
N SER A 56 19.20 -6.62 -49.25
CA SER A 56 20.59 -6.30 -49.59
C SER A 56 21.44 -7.58 -49.53
N GLU A 57 22.09 -7.94 -50.64
CA GLU A 57 23.09 -9.01 -50.71
C GLU A 57 24.39 -8.62 -49.99
N ASP A 58 24.32 -8.43 -48.68
CA ASP A 58 25.51 -8.20 -47.87
C ASP A 58 26.15 -9.56 -47.55
N ARG A 59 27.14 -9.94 -48.39
CA ARG A 59 27.84 -11.24 -48.32
C ARG A 59 28.57 -11.45 -46.99
N ASP A 60 28.96 -10.38 -46.31
CA ASP A 60 29.78 -10.44 -45.09
C ASP A 60 28.97 -10.83 -43.85
N THR A 61 27.68 -10.49 -43.80
CA THR A 61 26.79 -10.83 -42.67
C THR A 61 25.91 -12.07 -42.94
N ALA A 62 26.00 -12.67 -44.13
CA ALA A 62 25.13 -13.76 -44.57
C ALA A 62 25.22 -15.00 -43.67
N ALA A 63 26.43 -15.42 -43.29
CA ALA A 63 26.63 -16.60 -42.44
C ALA A 63 26.04 -16.41 -41.03
N ASP A 64 26.23 -15.23 -40.44
CA ASP A 64 25.69 -14.88 -39.13
C ASP A 64 24.17 -14.70 -39.15
N ARG A 65 23.62 -14.18 -40.25
CA ARG A 65 22.17 -14.14 -40.49
C ARG A 65 21.57 -15.54 -40.49
N VAL A 66 22.14 -16.46 -41.28
CA VAL A 66 21.68 -17.86 -41.34
C VAL A 66 21.76 -18.53 -39.98
N LYS A 67 22.84 -18.29 -39.21
CA LYS A 67 22.96 -18.78 -37.84
C LYS A 67 21.84 -18.22 -36.95
N LEU A 68 21.62 -16.90 -36.94
CA LEU A 68 20.56 -16.30 -36.13
C LEU A 68 19.18 -16.85 -36.54
N GLN A 69 18.91 -17.02 -37.83
CA GLN A 69 17.63 -17.54 -38.31
C GLN A 69 17.37 -18.98 -37.83
N ARG A 70 18.39 -19.83 -37.77
CA ARG A 70 18.27 -21.15 -37.12
C ARG A 70 17.94 -21.07 -35.62
N PHE A 71 18.47 -20.06 -34.93
CA PHE A 71 18.17 -19.82 -33.50
C PHE A 71 16.77 -19.22 -33.29
N GLN A 72 16.22 -18.51 -34.28
CA GLN A 72 14.85 -18.00 -34.26
C GLN A 72 13.84 -19.16 -34.22
N ASP A 73 14.02 -20.20 -35.02
CA ASP A 73 13.07 -21.33 -35.13
C ASP A 73 12.86 -22.07 -33.81
N ILE A 74 13.88 -22.06 -32.94
CA ILE A 74 13.82 -22.65 -31.60
C ILE A 74 13.54 -21.61 -30.50
N GLY A 75 13.14 -20.38 -30.87
CA GLY A 75 12.82 -19.30 -29.93
C GLY A 75 13.99 -18.89 -29.05
N SER A 76 15.21 -18.84 -29.60
CA SER A 76 16.44 -18.64 -28.80
C SER A 76 17.11 -17.29 -28.98
N ILE A 77 16.55 -16.35 -29.75
CA ILE A 77 17.05 -14.97 -29.81
C ILE A 77 16.26 -14.11 -28.82
N VAL A 78 16.94 -13.61 -27.79
CA VAL A 78 16.36 -12.79 -26.72
C VAL A 78 17.38 -11.73 -26.29
N PHE A 79 16.97 -10.48 -26.10
CA PHE A 79 17.79 -9.47 -25.42
C PHE A 79 17.62 -9.58 -23.90
N TYR A 80 18.65 -9.20 -23.14
CA TYR A 80 18.43 -8.85 -21.74
C TYR A 80 17.34 -7.77 -21.64
N ALA A 81 16.57 -7.78 -20.55
CA ALA A 81 15.52 -6.81 -20.33
C ALA A 81 16.08 -5.39 -20.45
N HIS A 82 15.43 -4.59 -21.28
CA HIS A 82 15.85 -3.24 -21.62
C HIS A 82 14.58 -2.43 -21.87
N PRO A 83 14.44 -1.21 -21.29
CA PRO A 83 13.23 -0.40 -21.43
C PRO A 83 12.80 -0.21 -22.87
N ASN A 84 13.75 0.08 -23.76
CA ASN A 84 13.46 0.31 -25.18
C ASN A 84 13.08 -0.98 -25.95
N ALA A 85 13.49 -2.16 -25.48
CA ALA A 85 13.22 -3.41 -26.20
C ALA A 85 11.94 -4.12 -25.75
N HIS A 86 11.51 -3.96 -24.50
CA HIS A 86 10.42 -4.76 -23.92
C HIS A 86 9.33 -3.93 -23.24
N GLY A 87 9.51 -2.63 -23.04
CA GLY A 87 8.55 -1.74 -22.36
C GLY A 87 8.32 -2.03 -20.86
N MET A 88 8.70 -3.21 -20.38
CA MET A 88 8.60 -3.64 -18.98
C MET A 88 9.93 -4.22 -18.50
N GLN A 89 10.30 -3.91 -17.26
CA GLN A 89 11.43 -4.57 -16.61
C GLN A 89 11.05 -6.00 -16.26
N TRP A 90 11.88 -6.95 -16.67
CA TRP A 90 11.77 -8.36 -16.29
C TRP A 90 13.16 -8.94 -16.06
N SER A 91 13.25 -10.04 -15.32
CA SER A 91 14.51 -10.75 -15.13
C SER A 91 14.24 -12.23 -15.07
N VAL A 92 15.17 -13.05 -15.52
CA VAL A 92 15.14 -14.51 -15.33
C VAL A 92 16.54 -14.95 -14.94
N PRO A 93 16.69 -15.98 -14.08
CA PRO A 93 18.01 -16.51 -13.74
C PRO A 93 18.80 -16.92 -14.99
N ASP A 94 20.12 -16.74 -14.99
CA ASP A 94 20.97 -17.05 -16.16
C ASP A 94 20.96 -18.55 -16.52
N ASN A 95 20.65 -19.46 -15.59
CA ASN A 95 20.52 -20.88 -15.92
C ASN A 95 19.31 -21.24 -16.81
N ILE A 96 18.36 -20.31 -17.02
CA ILE A 96 17.20 -20.54 -17.88
C ILE A 96 17.63 -20.42 -19.36
N ALA A 97 17.35 -21.41 -20.20
CA ALA A 97 17.61 -21.29 -21.64
C ALA A 97 16.67 -20.26 -22.31
N ASN A 98 17.12 -19.59 -23.38
CA ASN A 98 16.33 -18.54 -24.06
C ASN A 98 14.92 -19.00 -24.46
N LYS A 99 14.79 -20.21 -25.03
CA LYS A 99 13.51 -20.84 -25.38
C LYS A 99 12.52 -21.00 -24.21
N HIS A 100 12.99 -20.93 -22.97
CA HIS A 100 12.17 -21.07 -21.76
C HIS A 100 11.93 -19.75 -21.02
N VAL A 101 12.44 -18.62 -21.52
CA VAL A 101 12.31 -17.31 -20.86
C VAL A 101 10.83 -16.97 -20.65
N LEU A 102 9.98 -17.10 -21.67
CA LEU A 102 8.54 -16.85 -21.53
C LEU A 102 7.88 -17.73 -20.47
N VAL A 103 8.21 -19.02 -20.44
CA VAL A 103 7.66 -19.96 -19.46
C VAL A 103 8.12 -19.58 -18.05
N ALA A 104 9.39 -19.19 -17.88
CA ALA A 104 9.93 -18.74 -16.61
C ALA A 104 9.25 -17.45 -16.14
N LEU A 105 9.08 -16.47 -17.03
CA LEU A 105 8.38 -15.21 -16.74
C LEU A 105 6.93 -15.45 -16.32
N LYS A 106 6.19 -16.29 -17.07
CA LYS A 106 4.81 -16.67 -16.71
C LYS A 106 4.72 -17.35 -15.35
N LYS A 107 5.73 -18.14 -14.96
CA LYS A 107 5.78 -18.79 -13.64
C LYS A 107 6.15 -17.84 -12.51
N GLN A 108 6.72 -16.66 -12.77
CA GLN A 108 7.12 -15.74 -11.71
C GLN A 108 5.94 -15.12 -10.98
N SER A 109 4.89 -14.70 -11.69
CA SER A 109 3.68 -14.17 -11.07
C SER A 109 3.07 -15.18 -10.11
N PHE A 110 2.93 -16.44 -10.55
CA PHE A 110 2.43 -17.53 -9.71
C PHE A 110 3.33 -17.81 -8.50
N ARG A 111 4.66 -17.81 -8.68
CA ARG A 111 5.61 -17.98 -7.55
C ARG A 111 5.53 -16.82 -6.55
N ARG A 112 5.41 -15.58 -7.03
CA ARG A 112 5.23 -14.39 -6.19
C ARG A 112 3.91 -14.49 -5.40
N TRP A 113 2.83 -14.92 -6.06
CA TRP A 113 1.55 -15.17 -5.41
C TRP A 113 1.67 -16.28 -4.36
N LYS A 114 2.21 -17.46 -4.68
CA LYS A 114 2.41 -18.54 -3.70
C LYS A 114 3.25 -18.12 -2.49
N LYS A 115 4.29 -17.30 -2.72
CA LYS A 115 5.10 -16.76 -1.63
C LYS A 115 4.32 -15.78 -0.76
N ALA A 116 3.47 -14.95 -1.38
CA ALA A 116 2.58 -14.04 -0.65
C ALA A 116 1.52 -14.82 0.14
N GLU A 117 0.91 -15.84 -0.47
CA GLU A 117 -0.07 -16.74 0.14
C GLU A 117 0.49 -17.45 1.38
N ALA A 118 1.69 -18.03 1.29
CA ALA A 118 2.36 -18.64 2.44
C ALA A 118 2.59 -17.66 3.62
N GLY A 119 2.69 -16.35 3.33
CA GLY A 119 2.78 -15.31 4.36
C GLY A 119 1.42 -14.94 4.96
N LEU A 120 0.30 -15.19 4.27
CA LEU A 120 -1.05 -14.82 4.72
C LEU A 120 -1.51 -15.66 5.91
N ASP A 121 -1.25 -16.97 5.92
CA ASP A 121 -1.70 -17.85 7.00
C ASP A 121 -1.14 -17.40 8.36
N GLY A 122 0.15 -17.05 8.42
CA GLY A 122 0.76 -16.52 9.64
C GLY A 122 0.16 -15.18 10.07
N GLN A 123 -0.22 -14.31 9.12
CA GLN A 123 -0.90 -13.05 9.42
C GLN A 123 -2.33 -13.29 9.92
N LEU A 124 -3.05 -14.25 9.34
CA LEU A 124 -4.41 -14.62 9.76
C LEU A 124 -4.40 -15.19 11.18
N MET A 125 -3.50 -16.12 11.49
CA MET A 125 -3.34 -16.66 12.84
C MET A 125 -3.01 -15.56 13.86
N ARG A 126 -2.10 -14.65 13.51
CA ARG A 126 -1.77 -13.49 14.36
C ARG A 126 -2.99 -12.62 14.62
N LEU A 127 -3.77 -12.30 13.58
CA LEU A 127 -4.98 -11.49 13.70
C LEU A 127 -6.05 -12.18 14.54
N GLN A 128 -6.25 -13.49 14.35
CA GLN A 128 -7.16 -14.28 15.18
C GLN A 128 -6.78 -14.24 16.65
N GLY A 129 -5.48 -14.40 16.97
CA GLY A 129 -4.99 -14.28 18.34
C GLY A 129 -5.26 -12.90 18.95
N LEU A 130 -5.02 -11.82 18.19
CA LEU A 130 -5.29 -10.47 18.67
C LEU A 130 -6.78 -10.18 18.89
N VAL A 131 -7.65 -10.70 18.01
CA VAL A 131 -9.11 -10.57 18.14
C VAL A 131 -9.61 -11.28 19.41
N GLN A 132 -8.99 -12.40 19.79
CA GLN A 132 -9.34 -13.11 21.03
C GLN A 132 -8.88 -12.37 22.29
N SER A 133 -7.77 -11.63 22.22
CA SER A 133 -7.18 -10.97 23.38
C SER A 133 -7.57 -9.49 23.55
N SER A 134 -8.18 -8.86 22.54
CA SER A 134 -8.41 -7.40 22.51
C SER A 134 -9.78 -7.07 21.93
N ALA A 135 -10.67 -6.53 22.77
CA ALA A 135 -11.98 -6.05 22.33
C ALA A 135 -11.86 -4.87 21.35
N TRP A 136 -10.84 -4.02 21.53
CA TRP A 136 -10.50 -2.97 20.57
C TRP A 136 -10.15 -3.56 19.20
N GLN A 137 -9.21 -4.52 19.15
CA GLN A 137 -8.78 -5.10 17.88
C GLN A 137 -9.92 -5.87 17.19
N ALA A 138 -10.71 -6.63 17.97
CA ALA A 138 -11.88 -7.34 17.47
C ALA A 138 -12.85 -6.41 16.75
N ALA A 139 -13.21 -5.29 17.39
CA ALA A 139 -14.11 -4.32 16.82
C ALA A 139 -13.50 -3.53 15.65
N ALA A 140 -12.20 -3.20 15.72
CA ALA A 140 -11.50 -2.53 14.62
C ALA A 140 -11.45 -3.39 13.36
N LEU A 141 -11.19 -4.70 13.49
CA LEU A 141 -11.11 -5.65 12.39
C LEU A 141 -12.50 -5.97 11.79
N ASN A 142 -13.58 -5.88 12.57
CA ASN A 142 -14.95 -6.19 12.12
C ASN A 142 -15.54 -5.17 11.11
N GLN A 143 -14.73 -4.23 10.61
CA GLN A 143 -15.14 -3.28 9.59
C GLN A 143 -15.03 -3.89 8.19
N SER A 144 -16.03 -3.66 7.33
CA SER A 144 -15.95 -4.12 5.94
C SER A 144 -14.84 -3.37 5.17
N PRO A 145 -14.21 -4.00 4.16
CA PRO A 145 -13.23 -3.33 3.30
C PRO A 145 -13.80 -2.04 2.68
N LYS A 146 -15.07 -2.06 2.24
CA LYS A 146 -15.74 -0.87 1.74
C LYS A 146 -15.73 0.24 2.80
N LYS A 147 -16.09 -0.05 4.05
CA LYS A 147 -16.07 0.93 5.15
C LYS A 147 -14.65 1.41 5.51
N LEU A 148 -13.64 0.55 5.43
CA LEU A 148 -12.25 0.95 5.68
C LEU A 148 -11.71 1.89 4.59
N TRP A 149 -11.99 1.57 3.31
CA TRP A 149 -11.45 2.28 2.16
C TRP A 149 -12.30 3.46 1.69
N THR A 150 -13.55 3.58 2.14
CA THR A 150 -14.40 4.72 1.80
C THR A 150 -13.84 5.99 2.44
N HIS A 151 -13.37 6.90 1.60
CA HIS A 151 -12.86 8.19 2.05
C HIS A 151 -13.69 9.37 1.52
N GLY A 152 -14.47 9.21 0.45
CA GLY A 152 -15.56 10.13 0.05
C GLY A 152 -15.16 11.60 -0.16
N ARG A 153 -13.86 11.91 -0.32
CA ARG A 153 -13.24 13.25 -0.15
C ARG A 153 -13.39 13.87 1.25
N GLU A 154 -13.91 13.11 2.21
CA GLU A 154 -14.07 13.47 3.62
C GLU A 154 -12.84 13.16 4.44
N LEU A 155 -12.14 12.06 4.11
CA LEU A 155 -10.91 11.64 4.75
C LEU A 155 -9.73 11.75 3.78
N THR A 156 -8.56 12.06 4.33
CA THR A 156 -7.31 12.02 3.56
C THR A 156 -6.87 10.57 3.33
N VAL A 157 -6.09 10.35 2.27
CA VAL A 157 -5.48 9.05 1.98
C VAL A 157 -4.67 8.54 3.17
N TYR A 158 -3.95 9.43 3.85
CA TYR A 158 -3.21 9.09 5.07
C TYR A 158 -4.13 8.55 6.18
N GLN A 159 -5.25 9.23 6.43
CA GLN A 159 -6.19 8.81 7.48
C GLN A 159 -6.76 7.41 7.23
N VAL A 160 -7.13 7.13 5.97
CA VAL A 160 -7.61 5.83 5.53
C VAL A 160 -6.57 4.75 5.75
N TRP A 161 -5.32 5.00 5.35
CA TRP A 161 -4.22 4.04 5.51
C TRP A 161 -3.90 3.74 6.97
N VAL A 162 -3.89 4.77 7.83
CA VAL A 162 -3.66 4.56 9.27
C VAL A 162 -4.75 3.69 9.84
N VAL A 163 -6.03 4.03 9.62
CA VAL A 163 -7.17 3.25 10.14
C VAL A 163 -7.17 1.82 9.61
N TYR A 164 -6.91 1.61 8.33
CA TYR A 164 -6.75 0.28 7.75
C TYR A 164 -5.66 -0.49 8.50
N ARG A 165 -4.47 0.09 8.67
CA ARG A 165 -3.35 -0.57 9.35
C ARG A 165 -3.61 -0.80 10.84
N VAL A 166 -4.43 0.01 11.50
CA VAL A 166 -4.92 -0.28 12.85
C VAL A 166 -5.79 -1.53 12.83
N ALA A 167 -6.79 -1.58 11.94
CA ALA A 167 -7.72 -2.71 11.85
C ALA A 167 -7.02 -4.04 11.56
N VAL A 168 -5.97 -4.04 10.73
CA VAL A 168 -5.18 -5.25 10.41
C VAL A 168 -3.89 -5.39 11.24
N ALA A 169 -3.74 -4.62 12.32
CA ALA A 169 -2.58 -4.64 13.20
C ALA A 169 -1.21 -4.56 12.47
N GLN A 170 -1.15 -3.76 11.40
CA GLN A 170 0.03 -3.57 10.55
C GLN A 170 0.78 -2.24 10.81
N LEU A 171 0.36 -1.46 11.81
CA LEU A 171 1.18 -0.35 12.27
C LEU A 171 2.41 -0.88 13.00
N ASN A 172 3.59 -0.52 12.50
CA ASN A 172 4.84 -0.94 13.09
C ASN A 172 5.18 -0.07 14.29
N LEU A 173 5.27 -0.68 15.47
CA LEU A 173 5.67 0.00 16.70
C LEU A 173 7.19 -0.02 16.91
N TYR A 174 7.92 -0.90 16.20
CA TYR A 174 9.37 -0.95 16.26
C TYR A 174 10.00 0.22 15.50
N HIS A 175 11.08 0.75 16.07
CA HIS A 175 11.96 1.73 15.44
C HIS A 175 13.40 1.53 15.91
N SER A 176 14.36 2.02 15.13
CA SER A 176 15.77 2.07 15.54
C SER A 176 15.93 2.94 16.78
N GLY A 177 16.74 2.49 17.74
CA GLY A 177 16.95 3.19 19.01
C GLY A 177 15.79 3.05 20.01
N ARG A 178 14.83 2.14 19.76
CA ARG A 178 13.83 1.79 20.77
C ARG A 178 14.54 1.18 21.99
N PRO A 179 14.25 1.65 23.22
CA PRO A 179 14.71 0.99 24.44
C PRO A 179 14.28 -0.48 24.47
N ASP A 180 15.04 -1.33 25.19
CA ASP A 180 14.66 -2.73 25.41
C ASP A 180 13.31 -2.85 26.13
N ASP A 181 12.97 -1.83 26.91
CA ASP A 181 11.64 -1.62 27.46
C ASP A 181 10.66 -1.22 26.34
N ASN A 182 9.68 -2.10 26.09
CA ASN A 182 8.62 -1.88 25.12
C ASN A 182 7.46 -1.03 25.68
N SER A 183 7.67 -0.33 26.79
CA SER A 183 6.69 0.57 27.39
C SER A 183 6.35 1.78 26.52
N CYS A 184 5.15 2.28 26.70
CA CYS A 184 4.67 3.50 26.08
C CYS A 184 5.43 4.71 26.63
N GLN A 185 5.94 5.55 25.73
CA GLN A 185 6.70 6.76 26.08
C GLN A 185 5.83 8.03 26.05
N LYS A 186 4.55 7.90 25.69
CA LYS A 186 3.67 9.04 25.41
C LYS A 186 3.49 9.96 26.63
N LEU A 187 3.34 9.38 27.82
CA LEU A 187 3.22 10.12 29.09
C LEU A 187 4.04 9.41 30.17
N GLN A 188 4.39 10.14 31.23
CA GLN A 188 5.08 9.56 32.40
C GLN A 188 4.26 8.45 33.06
N GLU A 189 2.95 8.65 33.18
CA GLU A 189 2.01 7.66 33.73
C GLU A 189 1.84 6.40 32.86
N CYS A 190 2.29 6.43 31.60
CA CYS A 190 2.30 5.26 30.73
C CYS A 190 3.57 4.39 30.91
N ARG A 191 4.56 4.85 31.69
CA ARG A 191 5.79 4.08 31.92
C ARG A 191 5.47 2.76 32.63
N GLY A 192 6.04 1.67 32.13
CA GLY A 192 5.75 0.31 32.60
C GLY A 192 4.52 -0.33 31.94
N GLN A 193 3.73 0.41 31.16
CA GLN A 193 2.65 -0.15 30.35
C GLN A 193 3.17 -0.49 28.95
N LYS A 194 3.09 -1.77 28.59
CA LYS A 194 3.51 -2.26 27.27
C LYS A 194 2.80 -1.49 26.16
N GLU A 195 3.58 -0.94 25.24
CA GLU A 195 3.05 -0.22 24.07
C GLU A 195 2.45 -1.21 23.07
N THR A 196 1.13 -1.25 23.03
CA THR A 196 0.32 -1.99 22.06
C THR A 196 -0.56 -1.04 21.25
N LEU A 197 -1.15 -1.51 20.15
CA LEU A 197 -2.13 -0.70 19.40
C LEU A 197 -3.35 -0.39 20.25
N GLU A 198 -3.84 -1.35 21.02
CA GLU A 198 -4.93 -1.11 21.98
C GLU A 198 -4.55 -0.06 23.02
N HIS A 199 -3.32 -0.09 23.54
CA HIS A 199 -2.87 0.95 24.44
C HIS A 199 -2.89 2.32 23.76
N ILE A 200 -2.24 2.46 22.59
CA ILE A 200 -2.14 3.74 21.88
C ILE A 200 -3.53 4.32 21.53
N PHE A 201 -4.46 3.48 21.09
CA PHE A 201 -5.75 3.93 20.55
C PHE A 201 -6.91 3.82 21.53
N TRP A 202 -6.77 3.14 22.65
CA TRP A 202 -7.82 2.97 23.63
C TRP A 202 -7.34 3.28 25.05
N SER A 203 -6.44 2.48 25.61
CA SER A 203 -6.20 2.48 27.06
C SER A 203 -5.25 3.58 27.54
N CYS A 204 -4.51 4.24 26.64
CA CYS A 204 -3.65 5.38 26.98
C CYS A 204 -4.50 6.54 27.51
N PRO A 205 -4.07 7.27 28.55
CA PRO A 205 -4.81 8.42 29.09
C PRO A 205 -5.14 9.49 28.04
N CYS A 206 -4.23 9.79 27.12
CA CYS A 206 -4.52 10.66 25.97
C CYS A 206 -5.67 10.12 25.10
N ALA A 207 -5.68 8.80 24.85
CA ALA A 207 -6.73 8.18 24.04
C ALA A 207 -8.07 8.19 24.77
N GLN A 208 -8.08 7.82 26.06
CA GLN A 208 -9.26 7.89 26.92
C GLN A 208 -9.86 9.30 26.93
N ALA A 209 -9.05 10.34 27.13
CA ALA A 209 -9.52 11.72 27.14
C ALA A 209 -10.07 12.19 25.77
N CYS A 210 -9.41 11.82 24.66
CA CYS A 210 -9.92 12.13 23.32
C CYS A 210 -11.28 11.44 23.05
N TRP A 211 -11.43 10.17 23.43
CA TRP A 211 -12.69 9.45 23.28
C TRP A 211 -13.78 9.99 24.18
N GLN A 212 -13.44 10.32 25.43
CA GLN A 212 -14.35 10.96 26.38
C GLN A 212 -14.87 12.28 25.81
N GLN A 213 -13.99 13.15 25.28
CA GLN A 213 -14.41 14.39 24.62
C GLN A 213 -15.39 14.11 23.48
N LEU A 214 -15.09 13.17 22.59
CA LEU A 214 -15.97 12.85 21.46
C LEU A 214 -17.31 12.30 21.92
N LEU A 215 -17.31 11.36 22.86
CA LEU A 215 -18.52 10.71 23.38
C LEU A 215 -19.39 11.70 24.14
N SER A 216 -18.79 12.57 24.96
CA SER A 216 -19.55 13.56 25.71
C SER A 216 -20.24 14.56 24.78
N GLN A 217 -19.55 14.97 23.70
CA GLN A 217 -20.16 15.83 22.68
C GLN A 217 -21.23 15.10 21.86
N TRP A 218 -21.03 13.82 21.56
CA TRP A 218 -21.97 13.01 20.78
C TRP A 218 -23.27 12.70 21.53
N THR A 219 -23.16 12.40 22.82
CA THR A 219 -24.29 11.99 23.67
C THR A 219 -24.91 13.16 24.44
N GLY A 220 -24.20 14.28 24.59
CA GLY A 220 -24.61 15.37 25.47
C GLY A 220 -24.48 15.06 26.97
N GLU A 221 -23.96 13.88 27.33
CA GLU A 221 -23.71 13.47 28.71
C GLU A 221 -22.22 13.61 29.06
N GLN A 222 -21.88 13.83 30.32
CA GLN A 222 -20.49 13.81 30.76
C GLN A 222 -20.09 12.37 31.10
N TRP A 223 -19.17 11.81 30.32
CA TRP A 223 -18.61 10.48 30.59
C TRP A 223 -17.33 10.57 31.41
N THR A 224 -17.01 9.51 32.17
CA THR A 224 -15.73 9.35 32.87
C THR A 224 -15.07 8.03 32.47
N GLY A 225 -13.77 7.85 32.79
CA GLY A 225 -12.91 6.81 32.21
C GLY A 225 -13.52 5.41 32.14
N LYS A 226 -14.03 4.85 33.24
CA LYS A 226 -14.61 3.49 33.22
C LYS A 226 -15.93 3.43 32.45
N ASP A 227 -16.68 4.52 32.39
CA ASP A 227 -17.99 4.54 31.75
C ASP A 227 -17.90 4.50 30.23
N ILE A 228 -16.75 4.90 29.65
CA ILE A 228 -16.54 4.86 28.20
C ILE A 228 -16.21 3.46 27.68
N GLU A 229 -15.91 2.48 28.54
CA GLU A 229 -15.65 1.07 28.15
C GLU A 229 -16.78 0.46 27.33
N ARG A 230 -18.04 0.80 27.63
CA ARG A 230 -19.19 0.32 26.86
C ARG A 230 -19.16 0.74 25.38
N PHE A 231 -18.43 1.81 25.06
CA PHE A 231 -18.34 2.38 23.71
C PHE A 231 -17.11 1.90 22.93
N ILE A 232 -16.30 0.99 23.48
CA ILE A 232 -15.09 0.49 22.80
C ILE A 232 -15.39 -0.01 21.38
N ILE A 233 -16.49 -0.73 21.21
CA ILE A 233 -16.92 -1.26 19.91
C ILE A 233 -17.29 -0.10 18.96
N ASN A 234 -17.99 0.92 19.44
CA ASN A 234 -18.40 2.07 18.65
C ASN A 234 -17.20 2.87 18.14
N CYS A 235 -16.23 3.13 19.02
CA CYS A 235 -15.00 3.85 18.72
C CYS A 235 -14.12 3.05 17.73
N ALA A 236 -13.80 1.79 18.06
CA ALA A 236 -12.92 0.95 17.26
C ALA A 236 -13.50 0.63 15.87
N SER A 237 -14.79 0.29 15.79
CA SER A 237 -15.46 -0.03 14.52
C SER A 237 -15.89 1.21 13.73
N ARG A 238 -15.69 2.42 14.28
CA ARG A 238 -16.18 3.70 13.73
C ARG A 238 -17.67 3.63 13.41
N THR A 239 -18.45 3.04 14.31
CA THR A 239 -19.90 2.89 14.17
C THR A 239 -20.55 3.74 15.25
N ALA A 240 -21.31 4.75 14.82
CA ALA A 240 -21.92 5.69 15.74
C ALA A 240 -22.80 4.97 16.76
N PRO A 241 -22.69 5.28 18.07
CA PRO A 241 -23.66 4.84 19.04
C PRO A 241 -25.01 5.52 18.73
N ALA A 242 -26.09 5.01 19.32
CA ALA A 242 -27.39 5.65 19.21
C ALA A 242 -27.28 7.11 19.67
N LEU A 243 -27.94 8.02 18.95
CA LEU A 243 -28.06 9.42 19.39
C LEU A 243 -28.76 9.44 20.75
N ALA A 244 -28.36 10.37 21.61
CA ALA A 244 -29.05 10.56 22.87
C ALA A 244 -30.53 10.87 22.63
N LYS A 245 -31.40 10.33 23.49
CA LYS A 245 -32.86 10.43 23.33
C LYS A 245 -33.29 11.88 23.10
N GLY A 246 -32.80 12.82 23.91
CA GLY A 246 -33.12 14.24 23.77
C GLY A 246 -32.72 14.87 22.42
N MET A 247 -31.59 14.48 21.82
CA MET A 247 -31.20 14.99 20.50
C MET A 247 -32.06 14.37 19.39
N GLY A 248 -32.40 13.08 19.51
CA GLY A 248 -33.30 12.41 18.57
C GLY A 248 -34.74 12.95 18.65
N ASP A 249 -35.20 13.28 19.85
CA ASP A 249 -36.53 13.82 20.11
C ASP A 249 -36.64 15.26 19.56
N ASN A 250 -35.64 16.11 19.77
CA ASN A 250 -35.59 17.47 19.19
C ASN A 250 -35.61 17.45 17.65
N ILE A 251 -34.82 16.58 17.00
CA ILE A 251 -34.86 16.43 15.53
C ILE A 251 -36.23 15.96 15.07
N THR A 252 -36.88 15.07 15.81
CA THR A 252 -38.21 14.55 15.47
C THR A 252 -39.28 15.63 15.63
N GLN A 253 -39.13 16.52 16.62
CA GLN A 253 -40.06 17.61 16.89
C GLN A 253 -39.92 18.75 15.87
N ASP A 254 -38.69 19.15 15.55
CA ASP A 254 -38.43 20.32 14.71
C ASP A 254 -38.41 19.99 13.20
N HIS A 255 -37.94 18.79 12.84
CA HIS A 255 -37.72 18.37 11.45
C HIS A 255 -38.08 16.88 11.21
N PRO A 256 -39.36 16.48 11.39
CA PRO A 256 -39.78 15.08 11.32
C PRO A 256 -39.46 14.40 9.98
N ASP A 257 -39.65 15.11 8.86
CA ASP A 257 -39.44 14.57 7.51
C ASP A 257 -37.96 14.41 7.16
N ASP A 258 -37.08 15.20 7.78
CA ASP A 258 -35.63 15.18 7.52
C ASP A 258 -34.84 14.30 8.50
N LYS A 259 -35.49 13.72 9.50
CA LYS A 259 -34.86 12.83 10.50
C LYS A 259 -33.91 11.79 9.91
N PRO A 260 -34.24 11.07 8.80
CA PRO A 260 -33.32 10.12 8.19
C PRO A 260 -32.01 10.77 7.70
N GLN A 261 -32.10 12.00 7.18
CA GLN A 261 -30.96 12.76 6.66
C GLN A 261 -30.06 13.25 7.80
N TYR A 262 -30.65 13.79 8.88
CA TYR A 262 -29.90 14.17 10.09
C TYR A 262 -29.14 12.98 10.69
N VAL A 263 -29.79 11.81 10.79
CA VAL A 263 -29.13 10.58 11.29
C VAL A 263 -28.00 10.15 10.35
N ALA A 264 -28.18 10.25 9.04
CA ALA A 264 -27.13 9.92 8.07
C ALA A 264 -25.92 10.87 8.18
N ILE A 265 -26.17 12.18 8.29
CA ILE A 265 -25.12 13.20 8.49
C ILE A 265 -24.41 12.98 9.82
N GLY A 266 -25.14 12.72 10.90
CA GLY A 266 -24.54 12.40 12.20
C GLY A 266 -23.59 11.21 12.09
N LYS A 267 -24.05 10.09 11.50
CA LYS A 267 -23.20 8.89 11.31
C LYS A 267 -21.94 9.21 10.50
N ARG A 268 -22.03 10.11 9.51
CA ARG A 268 -20.90 10.59 8.72
C ARG A 268 -19.93 11.43 9.55
N ILE A 269 -20.42 12.34 10.39
CA ILE A 269 -19.62 13.13 11.32
C ILE A 269 -18.88 12.21 12.31
N TRP A 270 -19.57 11.23 12.91
CA TRP A 270 -18.93 10.24 13.78
C TRP A 270 -17.81 9.49 13.06
N TYR A 271 -18.08 9.02 11.84
CA TYR A 271 -17.08 8.32 11.03
C TYR A 271 -15.83 9.17 10.80
N ILE A 272 -15.99 10.46 10.48
CA ILE A 272 -14.88 11.40 10.29
C ILE A 272 -14.12 11.61 11.60
N LEU A 273 -14.80 11.96 12.69
CA LEU A 273 -14.16 12.30 13.96
C LEU A 273 -13.45 11.11 14.60
N THR A 274 -14.03 9.90 14.51
CA THR A 274 -13.34 8.68 14.97
C THR A 274 -12.07 8.40 14.16
N SER A 275 -12.11 8.60 12.84
CA SER A 275 -10.91 8.50 11.98
C SER A 275 -9.87 9.55 12.32
N VAL A 276 -10.27 10.80 12.55
CA VAL A 276 -9.37 11.88 12.99
C VAL A 276 -8.72 11.51 14.32
N CYS A 277 -9.50 11.09 15.32
CA CYS A 277 -8.99 10.69 16.63
C CYS A 277 -7.90 9.62 16.52
N VAL A 278 -8.16 8.52 15.79
CA VAL A 278 -7.16 7.46 15.55
C VAL A 278 -5.90 8.03 14.92
N THR A 279 -6.03 8.91 13.92
CA THR A 279 -4.86 9.45 13.21
C THR A 279 -4.07 10.46 14.02
N THR A 280 -4.75 11.30 14.80
CA THR A 280 -4.11 12.24 15.72
C THR A 280 -3.34 11.50 16.81
N LEU A 281 -3.93 10.47 17.42
CA LEU A 281 -3.24 9.65 18.42
C LEU A 281 -1.98 8.98 17.86
N TRP A 282 -2.04 8.51 16.61
CA TRP A 282 -0.89 7.93 15.90
C TRP A 282 0.20 8.96 15.61
N ILE A 283 -0.17 10.16 15.13
CA ILE A 283 0.76 11.25 14.86
C ILE A 283 1.46 11.69 16.16
N GLN A 284 0.71 11.91 17.23
CA GLN A 284 1.25 12.28 18.54
C GLN A 284 2.26 11.25 19.04
N ARG A 285 1.92 9.95 18.98
CA ARG A 285 2.85 8.89 19.35
C ARG A 285 4.14 8.98 18.55
N ASN A 286 4.06 9.21 17.24
CA ASN A 286 5.24 9.32 16.41
C ASN A 286 6.07 10.57 16.71
N ARG A 287 5.45 11.70 17.05
CA ARG A 287 6.18 12.91 17.47
C ARG A 287 6.93 12.69 18.79
N VAL A 288 6.30 12.05 19.77
CA VAL A 288 7.00 11.66 21.01
C VAL A 288 8.20 10.77 20.71
N VAL A 289 8.00 9.72 19.91
CA VAL A 289 9.03 8.70 19.65
C VAL A 289 10.18 9.21 18.77
N PHE A 290 9.88 9.97 17.72
CA PHE A 290 10.88 10.35 16.70
C PHE A 290 11.35 11.80 16.83
N GLN A 291 10.58 12.66 17.49
CA GLN A 291 10.87 14.09 17.62
C GLN A 291 11.06 14.51 19.08
N GLN A 292 10.92 13.58 20.03
CA GLN A 292 11.04 13.84 21.47
C GLN A 292 10.07 14.93 21.97
N GLU A 293 8.93 15.06 21.30
CA GLU A 293 7.91 16.03 21.68
C GLU A 293 7.25 15.62 22.98
N GLU A 294 7.06 16.57 23.89
CA GLU A 294 6.26 16.36 25.09
C GLU A 294 4.79 16.57 24.75
N VAL A 295 3.95 15.60 25.12
CA VAL A 295 2.50 15.69 24.95
C VAL A 295 1.82 15.67 26.31
N THR A 296 0.71 16.40 26.44
CA THR A 296 -0.17 16.35 27.60
C THR A 296 -1.52 15.76 27.23
N VAL A 297 -2.31 15.38 28.22
CA VAL A 297 -3.67 14.88 28.00
C VAL A 297 -4.54 15.98 27.38
N GLU A 298 -4.50 17.18 27.95
CA GLU A 298 -5.25 18.34 27.46
C GLU A 298 -4.82 18.75 26.05
N GLY A 299 -3.51 18.79 25.80
CA GLY A 299 -2.95 19.09 24.48
C GLY A 299 -3.38 18.05 23.44
N SER A 300 -3.46 16.78 23.84
CA SER A 300 -3.93 15.71 22.96
C SER A 300 -5.39 15.90 22.55
N VAL A 301 -6.26 16.24 23.50
CA VAL A 301 -7.68 16.53 23.26
C VAL A 301 -7.84 17.76 22.39
N GLN A 302 -7.10 18.83 22.68
CA GLN A 302 -7.16 20.08 21.92
C GLN A 302 -6.74 19.88 20.46
N GLU A 303 -5.66 19.14 20.20
CA GLU A 303 -5.20 18.84 18.85
C GLU A 303 -6.23 17.99 18.09
N PHE A 304 -6.75 16.93 18.72
CA PHE A 304 -7.81 16.09 18.15
C PHE A 304 -9.03 16.94 17.77
N TRP A 305 -9.56 17.70 18.73
CA TRP A 305 -10.79 18.45 18.53
C TRP A 305 -10.63 19.54 17.48
N THR A 306 -9.54 20.30 17.55
CA THR A 306 -9.23 21.36 16.57
C THR A 306 -9.09 20.80 15.16
N THR A 307 -8.38 19.68 15.00
CA THR A 307 -8.20 19.01 13.70
C THR A 307 -9.54 18.50 13.16
N GLY A 308 -10.34 17.86 14.01
CA GLY A 308 -11.65 17.35 13.65
C GLY A 308 -12.59 18.46 13.19
N MET A 309 -12.68 19.56 13.95
CA MET A 309 -13.53 20.69 13.60
C MET A 309 -13.08 21.36 12.30
N ARG A 310 -11.77 21.58 12.11
CA ARG A 310 -11.24 22.12 10.84
C ARG A 310 -11.63 21.27 9.65
N GLN A 311 -11.54 19.94 9.78
CA GLN A 311 -11.90 19.02 8.70
C GLN A 311 -13.40 19.03 8.42
N LEU A 312 -14.26 19.08 9.44
CA LEU A 312 -15.71 19.22 9.24
C LEU A 312 -16.06 20.55 8.55
N THR A 313 -15.47 21.67 8.98
CA THR A 313 -15.67 22.98 8.35
C THR A 313 -15.21 23.02 6.89
N ALA A 314 -14.19 22.23 6.54
CA ALA A 314 -13.73 22.12 5.15
C ALA A 314 -14.74 21.38 4.25
N LEU A 315 -15.62 20.54 4.83
CA LEU A 315 -16.63 19.78 4.09
C LEU A 315 -17.95 20.53 3.90
N THR A 316 -18.14 21.64 4.63
CA THR A 316 -19.31 22.51 4.50
C THR A 316 -19.11 23.63 3.47
N LYS A 317 -17.91 23.72 2.88
CA LYS A 317 -17.57 24.68 1.80
C LYS A 317 -17.60 23.98 0.46
#